data_AF-A0A971LQM3-F1
#
_entry.id   AF-A0A971LQM3-F1
#
_cell.length_a   1.000
_cell.length_b   1.000
_cell.length_c   1.000
_cell.angle_alpha   90.00
_cell.angle_beta   90.00
_cell.angle_gamma   90.00
#
_symmetry.space_group_name_H-M   'P 1'
#
loop_
_entity.id
_entity.type
_entity.pdbx_description
1 polymer ?
#
loop_
_entity_poly.entity_id
_entity_poly.type
_entity_poly.pdbx_seq_one_letter_code
_entity_poly.pdbx_strand_id
1 'polypeptide(L)'
;MKKLSILLAVVVLAAAIGIGVLVNQKNKANTDLTAANTRVSEVQTALDEAVKKSTEVEAQLETAQAELAAAQESLAASVSAAEQAEADLGAQLKAAQDELAQAQSGHEAALAGLEEANAQLAAAFKEENAKVLGLRLMLENANKARDVALAKGDELLALVESGATEKGELSTTLDAALTEKLALETRVGELEQTARDLGEQLAALQGQAVELEAARDAALAQVKELETAKATADARVTELEAAQAAAEGDAAARVSELEAELATLQAQMDQQAAEVPVLRHGLGMVTSIGSVSEATEEKAGAAQVNTTVCSLVLDAEDRIHSVVWDVQQSRVQFSLEGKPVDLPEELLTKLEKGPAYGMVRASEIGKEWNEQIEAFAQYAVGKTVEEVLGIPVFERDASHLQVPDVEELKGSVTITVGDYLESLRKAAENAK
;
A
#
# COMPACT_ATOMS: atom_id res chain seq x y z
N MET A 1 139.05 46.85 236.26
CA MET A 1 137.64 46.92 235.80
C MET A 1 137.48 47.66 234.46
N LYS A 2 138.11 47.24 233.35
CA LYS A 2 137.91 47.86 232.01
C LYS A 2 137.47 46.88 230.89
N LYS A 3 137.41 45.56 231.15
CA LYS A 3 137.09 44.56 230.12
C LYS A 3 135.58 44.22 229.97
N LEU A 4 134.70 44.63 230.90
CA LEU A 4 133.28 44.23 230.86
C LEU A 4 132.37 45.14 230.00
N SER A 5 132.67 46.44 229.84
CA SER A 5 131.79 47.37 229.09
C SER A 5 131.76 47.15 227.57
N ILE A 6 132.79 46.54 226.99
CA ILE A 6 132.88 46.37 225.53
C ILE A 6 131.96 45.24 225.05
N LEU A 7 131.76 44.20 225.88
CA LEU A 7 130.96 43.03 225.48
C LEU A 7 129.47 43.37 225.33
N LEU A 8 128.94 44.25 226.19
CA LEU A 8 127.52 44.61 226.17
C LEU A 8 127.12 45.42 224.92
N ALA A 9 128.00 46.31 224.46
CA ALA A 9 127.75 47.13 223.27
C ALA A 9 127.64 46.28 222.00
N VAL A 10 128.42 45.19 221.90
CA VAL A 10 128.39 44.28 220.75
C VAL A 10 127.07 43.50 220.68
N VAL A 11 126.53 43.07 221.82
CA VAL A 11 125.27 42.32 221.86
C VAL A 11 124.08 43.18 221.46
N VAL A 12 124.02 44.43 221.91
CA VAL A 12 122.93 45.36 221.55
C VAL A 12 122.98 45.70 220.05
N LEU A 13 124.18 45.88 219.48
CA LEU A 13 124.33 46.13 218.05
C LEU A 13 123.89 44.92 217.21
N ALA A 14 124.23 43.70 217.64
CA ALA A 14 123.81 42.47 216.96
C ALA A 14 122.29 42.29 216.95
N ALA A 15 121.61 42.62 218.06
CA ALA A 15 120.14 42.54 218.14
C ALA A 15 119.44 43.56 217.22
N ALA A 16 119.95 44.79 217.13
CA ALA A 16 119.41 45.82 216.24
C ALA A 16 119.55 45.43 214.76
N ILE A 17 120.69 44.84 214.38
CA ILE A 17 120.92 44.31 213.02
C ILE A 17 119.94 43.17 212.72
N GLY A 18 119.74 42.23 213.65
CA GLY A 18 118.81 41.12 213.49
C GLY A 18 117.35 41.55 213.27
N ILE A 19 116.89 42.55 214.04
CA ILE A 19 115.55 43.11 213.88
C ILE A 19 115.41 43.84 212.54
N GLY A 20 116.41 44.62 212.13
CA GLY A 20 116.41 45.29 210.82
C GLY A 20 116.32 44.32 209.64
N VAL A 21 117.03 43.19 209.70
CA VAL A 21 116.94 42.11 208.70
C VAL A 21 115.54 41.50 208.66
N LEU A 22 114.95 41.20 209.83
CA LEU A 22 113.61 40.61 209.92
C LEU A 22 112.51 41.56 209.40
N VAL A 23 112.59 42.86 209.71
CA VAL A 23 111.65 43.86 209.18
C VAL A 23 111.79 43.97 207.67
N ASN A 24 113.01 43.96 207.13
CA ASN A 24 113.25 43.97 205.69
C ASN A 24 112.71 42.71 205.00
N GLN A 25 112.93 41.53 205.60
CA GLN A 25 112.35 40.27 205.13
C GLN A 25 110.82 40.29 205.17
N LYS A 26 110.22 40.83 206.24
CA LYS A 26 108.77 40.99 206.35
C LYS A 26 108.22 41.93 205.29
N ASN A 27 108.87 43.07 205.04
CA ASN A 27 108.46 44.01 204.01
C ASN A 27 108.55 43.38 202.62
N LYS A 28 109.65 42.66 202.32
CA LYS A 28 109.79 41.90 201.08
C LYS A 28 108.68 40.86 200.93
N ALA A 29 108.41 40.07 201.97
CA ALA A 29 107.34 39.08 201.97
C ALA A 29 105.96 39.70 201.77
N ASN A 30 105.70 40.89 202.34
CA ASN A 30 104.45 41.61 202.13
C ASN A 30 104.33 42.15 200.69
N THR A 31 105.42 42.66 200.12
CA THR A 31 105.47 43.06 198.71
C THR A 31 105.24 41.87 197.78
N ASP A 32 105.88 40.74 198.05
CA ASP A 32 105.70 39.50 197.31
C ASP A 32 104.26 38.97 197.44
N LEU A 33 103.64 39.08 198.62
CA LEU A 33 102.23 38.73 198.84
C LEU A 33 101.28 39.64 198.08
N THR A 34 101.52 40.96 198.08
CA THR A 34 100.73 41.90 197.26
C THR A 34 100.88 41.58 195.79
N ALA A 35 102.10 41.35 195.29
CA ALA A 35 102.34 40.96 193.91
C ALA A 35 101.68 39.61 193.56
N ALA A 36 101.70 38.65 194.48
CA ALA A 36 101.01 37.37 194.32
C ALA A 36 99.49 37.57 194.26
N ASN A 37 98.91 38.40 195.13
CA ASN A 37 97.47 38.71 195.09
C ASN A 37 97.06 39.45 193.81
N THR A 38 97.88 40.38 193.32
CA THR A 38 97.66 41.01 192.01
C THR A 38 97.69 39.98 190.89
N ARG A 39 98.69 39.10 190.85
CA ARG A 39 98.77 38.01 189.87
C ARG A 39 97.56 37.07 189.95
N VAL A 40 97.10 36.73 191.15
CA VAL A 40 95.89 35.91 191.33
C VAL A 40 94.68 36.61 190.74
N SER A 41 94.53 37.92 190.94
CA SER A 41 93.43 38.70 190.36
C SER A 41 93.52 38.81 188.83
N GLU A 42 94.72 38.98 188.28
CA GLU A 42 94.96 38.99 186.83
C GLU A 42 94.65 37.61 186.23
N VAL A 43 95.10 36.53 186.87
CA VAL A 43 94.81 35.15 186.47
C VAL A 43 93.31 34.86 186.57
N GLN A 44 92.62 35.33 187.61
CA GLN A 44 91.18 35.16 187.75
C GLN A 44 90.43 35.88 186.65
N THR A 45 90.84 37.11 186.31
CA THR A 45 90.24 37.88 185.21
C THR A 45 90.46 37.19 183.87
N ALA A 46 91.69 36.71 183.61
CA ALA A 46 92.00 35.96 182.39
C ALA A 46 91.24 34.63 182.32
N LEU A 47 91.03 33.96 183.46
CA LEU A 47 90.23 32.74 183.55
C LEU A 47 88.76 33.03 183.26
N ASP A 48 88.18 34.08 183.82
CA ASP A 48 86.79 34.48 183.57
C ASP A 48 86.59 34.85 182.09
N GLU A 49 87.56 35.54 181.48
CA GLU A 49 87.53 35.86 180.05
C GLU A 49 87.69 34.60 179.17
N ALA A 50 88.56 33.67 179.56
CA ALA A 50 88.73 32.39 178.89
C ALA A 50 87.48 31.52 178.99
N VAL A 51 86.82 31.48 180.15
CA VAL A 51 85.55 30.78 180.37
C VAL A 51 84.47 31.39 179.48
N LYS A 52 84.36 32.73 179.43
CA LYS A 52 83.40 33.41 178.55
C LYS A 52 83.63 33.06 177.08
N LYS A 53 84.89 33.09 176.61
CA LYS A 53 85.25 32.67 175.25
C LYS A 53 84.93 31.20 175.00
N SER A 54 85.16 30.32 175.97
CA SER A 54 84.79 28.91 175.87
C SER A 54 83.29 28.73 175.68
N THR A 55 82.47 29.40 176.50
CA THR A 55 81.01 29.35 176.37
C THR A 55 80.51 29.91 175.04
N GLU A 56 81.15 30.97 174.53
CA GLU A 56 80.82 31.53 173.21
C GLU A 56 81.18 30.57 172.07
N VAL A 57 82.34 29.91 172.14
CA VAL A 57 82.76 28.88 171.16
C VAL A 57 81.85 27.66 171.24
N GLU A 58 81.44 27.24 172.45
CA GLU A 58 80.47 26.15 172.64
C GLU A 58 79.13 26.47 172.00
N ALA A 59 78.61 27.69 172.17
CA ALA A 59 77.37 28.14 171.53
C ALA A 59 77.51 28.21 169.99
N GLN A 60 78.65 28.69 169.48
CA GLN A 60 78.94 28.69 168.04
C GLN A 60 79.04 27.27 167.48
N LEU A 61 79.65 26.34 168.22
CA LEU A 61 79.75 24.93 167.83
C LEU A 61 78.37 24.27 167.78
N GLU A 62 77.51 24.51 168.78
CA GLU A 62 76.14 24.00 168.79
C GLU A 62 75.33 24.55 167.61
N THR A 63 75.47 25.84 167.31
CA THR A 63 74.84 26.47 166.13
C THR A 63 75.34 25.85 164.83
N ALA A 64 76.66 25.70 164.65
CA ALA A 64 77.23 25.10 163.46
C ALA A 64 76.84 23.61 163.31
N GLN A 65 76.72 22.88 164.41
CA GLN A 65 76.23 21.51 164.41
C GLN A 65 74.76 21.42 163.97
N ALA A 66 73.90 22.34 164.43
CA ALA A 66 72.52 22.42 164.00
C ALA A 66 72.39 22.80 162.51
N GLU A 67 73.18 23.76 162.04
CA GLU A 67 73.24 24.14 160.62
C GLU A 67 73.74 22.99 159.74
N LEU A 68 74.76 22.25 160.19
CA LEU A 68 75.26 21.08 159.48
C LEU A 68 74.19 19.98 159.40
N ALA A 69 73.48 19.70 160.48
CA ALA A 69 72.39 18.73 160.49
C ALA A 69 71.26 19.13 159.52
N ALA A 70 70.86 20.40 159.52
CA ALA A 70 69.86 20.93 158.58
C ALA A 70 70.33 20.85 157.12
N ALA A 71 71.61 21.16 156.85
CA ALA A 71 72.20 21.04 155.53
C ALA A 71 72.28 19.58 155.05
N GLN A 72 72.61 18.63 155.95
CA GLN A 72 72.63 17.20 155.65
C GLN A 72 71.23 16.67 155.34
N GLU A 73 70.21 17.10 156.09
CA GLU A 73 68.82 16.74 155.82
C GLU A 73 68.33 17.31 154.48
N SER A 74 68.63 18.58 154.19
CA SER A 74 68.32 19.20 152.90
C SER A 74 69.03 18.51 151.74
N LEU A 75 70.31 18.14 151.91
CA LEU A 75 71.05 17.36 150.92
C LEU A 75 70.42 15.99 150.69
N ALA A 76 70.08 15.25 151.74
CA ALA A 76 69.43 13.94 151.62
C ALA A 76 68.07 14.03 150.89
N ALA A 77 67.28 15.07 151.18
CA ALA A 77 66.02 15.32 150.49
C ALA A 77 66.23 15.63 149.01
N SER A 78 67.20 16.49 148.68
CA SER A 78 67.53 16.82 147.28
C SER A 78 68.08 15.62 146.48
N VAL A 79 68.91 14.77 147.11
CA VAL A 79 69.39 13.52 146.48
C VAL A 79 68.22 12.59 146.20
N SER A 80 67.33 12.38 147.18
CA SER A 80 66.15 11.51 147.00
C SER A 80 65.23 12.03 145.89
N ALA A 81 65.03 13.35 145.79
CA ALA A 81 64.27 13.97 144.72
C ALA A 81 64.95 13.80 143.35
N ALA A 82 66.29 13.90 143.29
CA ALA A 82 67.05 13.70 142.06
C ALA A 82 66.99 12.23 141.60
N GLU A 83 67.13 11.26 142.52
CA GLU A 83 66.99 9.83 142.23
C GLU A 83 65.59 9.49 141.71
N GLN A 84 64.54 10.05 142.30
CA GLN A 84 63.18 9.87 141.81
C GLN A 84 62.99 10.49 140.42
N ALA A 85 63.52 11.70 140.19
CA ALA A 85 63.44 12.34 138.88
C ALA A 85 64.21 11.55 137.80
N GLU A 86 65.35 10.97 138.13
CA GLU A 86 66.10 10.08 137.24
C GLU A 86 65.30 8.82 136.91
N ALA A 87 64.66 8.20 137.90
CA ALA A 87 63.79 7.03 137.69
C ALA A 87 62.58 7.36 136.80
N ASP A 88 61.92 8.50 137.03
CA ASP A 88 60.77 8.95 136.25
C ASP A 88 61.18 9.28 134.80
N LEU A 89 62.30 9.96 134.60
CA LEU A 89 62.85 10.24 133.27
C LEU A 89 63.28 8.95 132.55
N GLY A 90 63.86 7.99 133.27
CA GLY A 90 64.21 6.68 132.72
C GLY A 90 62.97 5.91 132.24
N ALA A 91 61.88 5.94 133.01
CA ALA A 91 60.61 5.33 132.61
C ALA A 91 59.99 6.03 131.39
N GLN A 92 59.99 7.37 131.37
CA GLN A 92 59.48 8.15 130.23
C GLN A 92 60.30 7.90 128.96
N LEU A 93 61.63 7.85 129.06
CA LEU A 93 62.51 7.55 127.93
C LEU A 93 62.23 6.16 127.36
N LYS A 94 62.06 5.16 128.21
CA LYS A 94 61.73 3.80 127.77
C LYS A 94 60.37 3.74 127.08
N ALA A 95 59.34 4.37 127.65
CA ALA A 95 58.02 4.43 127.02
C ALA A 95 58.09 5.10 125.63
N ALA A 96 58.80 6.22 125.51
CA ALA A 96 59.00 6.90 124.23
C ALA A 96 59.79 6.04 123.22
N GLN A 97 60.78 5.26 123.67
CA GLN A 97 61.52 4.32 122.83
C GLN A 97 60.62 3.18 122.32
N ASP A 98 59.77 2.62 123.18
CA ASP A 98 58.82 1.57 122.81
C ASP A 98 57.77 2.09 121.82
N GLU A 99 57.23 3.30 122.03
CA GLU A 99 56.31 3.97 121.09
C GLU A 99 56.97 4.23 119.74
N LEU A 100 58.23 4.70 119.72
CA LEU A 100 58.98 4.93 118.49
C LEU A 100 59.21 3.61 117.72
N ALA A 101 59.58 2.53 118.42
CA ALA A 101 59.76 1.22 117.80
C ALA A 101 58.44 0.69 117.21
N GLN A 102 57.33 0.85 117.92
CA GLN A 102 56.01 0.48 117.42
C GLN A 102 55.64 1.31 116.19
N ALA A 103 55.85 2.62 116.21
CA ALA A 103 55.57 3.51 115.08
C ALA A 103 56.44 3.16 113.85
N GLN A 104 57.72 2.84 114.05
CA GLN A 104 58.62 2.40 112.97
C GLN A 104 58.14 1.09 112.35
N SER A 105 57.77 0.10 113.16
CA SER A 105 57.23 -1.17 112.65
C SER A 105 55.91 -0.97 111.88
N GLY A 106 55.05 -0.08 112.36
CA GLY A 106 53.80 0.29 111.67
C GLY A 106 54.06 1.01 110.35
N HIS A 107 55.07 1.89 110.29
CA HIS A 107 55.47 2.56 109.07
C HIS A 107 56.04 1.59 108.04
N GLU A 108 56.92 0.67 108.44
CA GLU A 108 57.48 -0.37 107.55
C GLU A 108 56.39 -1.29 107.00
N ALA A 109 55.44 -1.72 107.84
CA ALA A 109 54.30 -2.51 107.39
C ALA A 109 53.41 -1.75 106.40
N ALA A 110 53.15 -0.47 106.64
CA ALA A 110 52.39 0.37 105.73
C ALA A 110 53.11 0.59 104.39
N LEU A 111 54.44 0.78 104.43
CA LEU A 111 55.26 0.93 103.23
C LEU A 111 55.22 -0.35 102.39
N ALA A 112 55.41 -1.52 103.01
CA ALA A 112 55.33 -2.81 102.32
C ALA A 112 53.94 -3.03 101.68
N GLY A 113 52.87 -2.69 102.39
CA GLY A 113 51.50 -2.75 101.85
C GLY A 113 51.28 -1.82 100.66
N LEU A 114 51.88 -0.62 100.68
CA LEU A 114 51.79 0.34 99.58
C LEU A 114 52.60 -0.11 98.36
N GLU A 115 53.78 -0.70 98.57
CA GLU A 115 54.59 -1.30 97.50
C GLU A 115 53.87 -2.47 96.82
N GLU A 116 53.23 -3.35 97.60
CA GLU A 116 52.44 -4.46 97.06
C GLU A 116 51.22 -3.96 96.26
N ALA A 117 50.46 -3.01 96.82
CA ALA A 117 49.32 -2.41 96.12
C ALA A 117 49.74 -1.73 94.81
N ASN A 118 50.88 -1.05 94.80
CA ASN A 118 51.42 -0.41 93.60
C ASN A 118 51.85 -1.46 92.56
N ALA A 119 52.47 -2.56 92.98
CA ALA A 119 52.83 -3.67 92.09
C ALA A 119 51.58 -4.33 91.47
N GLN A 120 50.53 -4.55 92.26
CA GLN A 120 49.25 -5.08 91.78
C GLN A 120 48.59 -4.13 90.78
N LEU A 121 48.59 -2.82 91.05
CA LEU A 121 48.04 -1.82 90.14
C LEU A 121 48.83 -1.77 88.82
N ALA A 122 50.16 -1.83 88.87
CA ALA A 122 51.00 -1.87 87.68
C ALA A 122 50.73 -3.12 86.83
N ALA A 123 50.56 -4.29 87.46
CA ALA A 123 50.19 -5.52 86.78
C ALA A 123 48.80 -5.44 86.13
N ALA A 124 47.80 -4.94 86.86
CA ALA A 124 46.45 -4.74 86.35
C ALA A 124 46.42 -3.77 85.16
N PHE A 125 47.14 -2.65 85.25
CA PHE A 125 47.24 -1.68 84.16
C PHE A 125 47.88 -2.29 82.91
N LYS A 126 48.92 -3.11 83.08
CA LYS A 126 49.58 -3.81 81.96
C LYS A 126 48.63 -4.81 81.29
N GLU A 127 47.88 -5.58 82.08
CA GLU A 127 46.90 -6.53 81.55
C GLU A 127 45.77 -5.81 80.79
N GLU A 128 45.21 -4.76 81.38
CA GLU A 128 44.11 -4.03 80.78
C GLU A 128 44.55 -3.29 79.50
N ASN A 129 45.75 -2.70 79.50
CA ASN A 129 46.30 -2.08 78.30
C ASN A 129 46.55 -3.11 77.18
N ALA A 130 46.97 -4.33 77.52
CA ALA A 130 47.09 -5.42 76.54
C ALA A 130 45.73 -5.83 75.97
N LYS A 131 44.67 -5.91 76.79
CA LYS A 131 43.29 -6.16 76.33
C LYS A 131 42.79 -5.06 75.41
N VAL A 132 42.97 -3.80 75.79
CA VAL A 132 42.58 -2.63 74.98
C VAL A 132 43.30 -2.64 73.63
N LEU A 133 44.61 -2.94 73.61
CA LEU A 133 45.36 -3.06 72.36
C LEU A 133 44.84 -4.21 71.49
N GLY A 134 44.55 -5.38 72.09
CA GLY A 134 43.96 -6.52 71.39
C GLY A 134 42.61 -6.19 70.77
N LEU A 135 41.71 -5.55 71.53
CA LEU A 135 40.41 -5.11 71.04
C LEU A 135 40.53 -4.07 69.92
N ARG A 136 41.47 -3.14 70.03
CA ARG A 136 41.73 -2.14 68.99
C ARG A 136 42.17 -2.79 67.68
N LEU A 137 43.08 -3.77 67.76
CA LEU A 137 43.54 -4.51 66.59
C LEU A 137 42.41 -5.35 65.97
N MET A 138 41.59 -6.00 66.80
CA MET A 138 40.41 -6.72 66.32
C MET A 138 39.42 -5.79 65.61
N LEU A 139 39.16 -4.61 66.17
CA LEU A 139 38.29 -3.60 65.57
C LEU A 139 38.85 -3.08 64.24
N GLU A 140 40.16 -2.82 64.17
CA GLU A 140 40.82 -2.39 62.92
C GLU A 140 40.70 -3.47 61.83
N ASN A 141 40.93 -4.74 62.19
CA ASN A 141 40.79 -5.86 61.26
C ASN A 141 39.34 -6.05 60.81
N ALA A 142 38.37 -5.92 61.73
CA ALA A 142 36.95 -5.99 61.39
C ALA A 142 36.53 -4.86 60.45
N ASN A 143 37.03 -3.63 60.67
CA ASN A 143 36.78 -2.50 59.78
C ASN A 143 37.39 -2.73 58.39
N LYS A 144 38.63 -3.22 58.29
CA LYS A 144 39.25 -3.59 57.00
C LYS A 144 38.43 -4.67 56.28
N ALA A 145 37.98 -5.70 56.99
CA ALA A 145 37.13 -6.75 56.42
C ALA A 145 35.79 -6.21 55.93
N ARG A 146 35.16 -5.30 56.69
CA ARG A 146 33.93 -4.60 56.28
C ARG A 146 34.16 -3.78 55.01
N ASP A 147 35.25 -3.01 54.95
CA ASP A 147 35.53 -2.14 53.80
C ASP A 147 35.78 -2.96 52.53
N VAL A 148 36.48 -4.10 52.64
CA VAL A 148 36.63 -5.07 51.55
C VAL A 148 35.28 -5.67 51.12
N ALA A 149 34.40 -5.98 52.07
CA ALA A 149 33.08 -6.52 51.76
C ALA A 149 32.19 -5.49 51.06
N LEU A 150 32.25 -4.21 51.47
CA LEU A 150 31.55 -3.11 50.82
C LEU A 150 32.05 -2.91 49.38
N ALA A 151 33.37 -2.89 49.17
CA ALA A 151 33.94 -2.77 47.83
C ALA A 151 33.49 -3.91 46.89
N LYS A 152 33.47 -5.16 47.39
CA LYS A 152 32.91 -6.30 46.65
C LYS A 152 31.41 -6.17 46.38
N GLY A 153 30.67 -5.59 47.33
CA GLY A 153 29.25 -5.27 47.15
C GLY A 153 29.03 -4.29 45.99
N ASP A 154 29.85 -3.23 45.93
CA ASP A 154 29.80 -2.23 44.86
C ASP A 154 30.17 -2.84 43.49
N GLU A 155 31.20 -3.70 43.43
CA GLU A 155 31.56 -4.45 42.21
C GLU A 155 30.42 -5.34 41.72
N LEU A 156 29.76 -6.07 42.63
CA LEU A 156 28.61 -6.92 42.29
C LEU A 156 27.42 -6.09 41.81
N LEU A 157 27.18 -4.93 42.41
CA LEU A 157 26.11 -4.03 42.01
C LEU A 157 26.35 -3.50 40.59
N ALA A 158 27.58 -3.10 40.27
CA ALA A 158 27.97 -2.68 38.92
C ALA A 158 27.79 -3.81 37.89
N LEU A 159 28.13 -5.06 38.24
CA LEU A 159 27.89 -6.22 37.37
C LEU A 159 26.39 -6.46 37.12
N VAL A 160 25.54 -6.28 38.13
CA VAL A 160 24.08 -6.40 38.00
C VAL A 160 23.53 -5.31 37.08
N GLU A 161 23.99 -4.07 37.22
CA GLU A 161 23.60 -2.94 36.35
C GLU A 161 24.03 -3.17 34.89
N SER A 162 25.26 -3.65 34.68
CA SER A 162 25.75 -4.04 33.34
C SER A 162 24.90 -5.15 32.75
N GLY A 163 24.63 -6.21 33.51
CA GLY A 163 23.79 -7.32 33.06
C GLY A 163 22.34 -6.88 32.76
N ALA A 164 21.79 -5.93 33.52
CA ALA A 164 20.47 -5.37 33.24
C ALA A 164 20.46 -4.56 31.93
N THR A 165 21.54 -3.83 31.65
CA THR A 165 21.72 -3.09 30.40
C THR A 165 21.82 -4.03 29.21
N GLU A 166 22.71 -5.03 29.28
CA GLU A 166 22.86 -6.08 28.24
C GLU A 166 21.55 -6.82 27.98
N LYS A 167 20.80 -7.15 29.03
CA LYS A 167 19.46 -7.76 28.88
C LYS A 167 18.49 -6.85 28.13
N GLY A 168 18.52 -5.54 28.41
CA GLY A 168 17.70 -4.54 27.70
C GLY A 168 18.05 -4.43 26.21
N GLU A 169 19.34 -4.42 25.89
CA GLU A 169 19.85 -4.40 24.51
C GLU A 169 19.48 -5.68 23.74
N LEU A 170 19.63 -6.84 24.37
CA LEU A 170 19.21 -8.13 23.81
C LEU A 170 17.70 -8.18 23.57
N SER A 171 16.88 -7.67 24.51
CA SER A 171 15.43 -7.59 24.32
C SER A 171 15.07 -6.70 23.12
N THR A 172 15.71 -5.55 22.99
CA THR A 172 15.47 -4.62 21.87
C THR A 172 15.86 -5.24 20.53
N THR A 173 17.00 -5.96 20.50
CA THR A 173 17.48 -6.66 19.31
C THR A 173 16.54 -7.81 18.93
N LEU A 174 16.04 -8.55 19.93
CA LEU A 174 15.05 -9.60 19.71
C LEU A 174 13.75 -9.05 19.14
N ASP A 175 13.24 -7.93 19.68
CA ASP A 175 12.02 -7.28 19.19
C ASP A 175 12.18 -6.77 17.75
N ALA A 176 13.35 -6.20 17.42
CA ALA A 176 13.69 -5.80 16.05
C ALA A 176 13.73 -7.01 15.09
N ALA A 177 14.38 -8.11 15.49
CA ALA A 177 14.46 -9.33 14.70
C ALA A 177 13.08 -9.97 14.47
N LEU A 178 12.20 -9.95 15.49
CA LEU A 178 10.82 -10.43 15.35
C LEU A 178 10.00 -9.55 14.39
N THR A 179 10.22 -8.24 14.42
CA THR A 179 9.58 -7.31 13.47
C THR A 179 10.03 -7.56 12.04
N GLU A 180 11.33 -7.74 11.82
CA GLU A 180 11.90 -8.08 10.52
C GLU A 180 11.37 -9.43 10.01
N LYS A 181 11.30 -10.43 10.90
CA LYS A 181 10.71 -11.73 10.59
C LYS A 181 9.27 -11.61 10.08
N LEU A 182 8.42 -10.84 10.75
CA LEU A 182 7.02 -10.63 10.34
C LEU A 182 6.93 -9.92 8.97
N ALA A 183 7.81 -8.94 8.73
CA ALA A 183 7.88 -8.27 7.43
C ALA A 183 8.29 -9.24 6.30
N LEU A 184 9.25 -10.12 6.57
CA LEU A 184 9.66 -11.18 5.64
C LEU A 184 8.54 -12.21 5.40
N GLU A 185 7.82 -12.63 6.44
CA GLU A 185 6.66 -13.52 6.30
C GLU A 185 5.57 -12.90 5.41
N THR A 186 5.31 -11.59 5.57
CA THR A 186 4.37 -10.85 4.71
C THR A 186 4.85 -10.82 3.26
N ARG A 187 6.13 -10.53 3.04
CA ARG A 187 6.76 -10.50 1.71
C ARG A 187 6.70 -11.86 1.01
N VAL A 188 6.89 -12.95 1.76
CA VAL A 188 6.72 -14.32 1.25
C VAL A 188 5.28 -14.53 0.79
N GLY A 189 4.29 -14.12 1.58
CA GLY A 189 2.88 -14.21 1.19
C GLY A 189 2.54 -13.43 -0.10
N GLU A 190 3.07 -12.21 -0.26
CA GLU A 190 2.92 -11.42 -1.50
C GLU A 190 3.54 -12.14 -2.72
N LEU A 191 4.72 -12.74 -2.55
CA LEU A 191 5.41 -13.48 -3.60
C LEU A 191 4.65 -14.76 -3.98
N GLU A 192 4.11 -15.49 -2.99
CA GLU A 192 3.27 -16.65 -3.23
C GLU A 192 2.01 -16.29 -4.02
N GLN A 193 1.36 -15.17 -3.70
CA GLN A 193 0.20 -14.69 -4.45
C GLN A 193 0.59 -14.30 -5.89
N THR A 194 1.69 -13.57 -6.05
CA THR A 194 2.22 -13.21 -7.37
C THR A 194 2.50 -14.46 -8.22
N ALA A 195 3.06 -15.51 -7.62
CA ALA A 195 3.32 -16.77 -8.31
C ALA A 195 2.04 -17.48 -8.75
N ARG A 196 0.96 -17.42 -7.96
CA ARG A 196 -0.36 -17.95 -8.35
C ARG A 196 -0.94 -17.17 -9.52
N ASP A 197 -0.94 -15.84 -9.45
CA ASP A 197 -1.46 -14.97 -10.51
C ASP A 197 -0.72 -15.20 -11.83
N LEU A 198 0.61 -15.31 -11.79
CA LEU A 198 1.43 -15.66 -12.96
C LEU A 198 1.10 -17.06 -13.49
N GLY A 199 0.83 -18.02 -12.60
CA GLY A 199 0.38 -19.37 -12.98
C GLY A 199 -0.95 -19.37 -13.74
N GLU A 200 -1.92 -18.57 -13.29
CA GLU A 200 -3.21 -18.39 -13.97
C GLU A 200 -3.04 -17.71 -15.33
N GLN A 201 -2.21 -16.67 -15.42
CA GLN A 201 -1.88 -16.02 -16.69
C GLN A 201 -1.23 -16.99 -17.69
N LEU A 202 -0.30 -17.83 -17.21
CA LEU A 202 0.33 -18.86 -18.04
C LEU A 202 -0.71 -19.85 -18.57
N ALA A 203 -1.61 -20.33 -17.72
CA ALA A 203 -2.69 -21.25 -18.13
C ALA A 203 -3.63 -20.61 -19.15
N ALA A 204 -3.97 -19.32 -18.98
CA ALA A 204 -4.79 -18.58 -19.94
C ALA A 204 -4.10 -18.43 -21.31
N LEU A 205 -2.81 -18.08 -21.31
CA LEU A 205 -2.01 -17.99 -22.54
C LEU A 205 -1.87 -19.35 -23.24
N GLN A 206 -1.70 -20.43 -22.47
CA GLN A 206 -1.71 -21.79 -23.02
C GLN A 206 -3.06 -22.13 -23.66
N GLY A 207 -4.18 -21.75 -23.04
CA GLY A 207 -5.51 -21.91 -23.63
C GLY A 207 -5.67 -21.14 -24.95
N GLN A 208 -5.26 -19.87 -24.97
CA GLN A 208 -5.27 -19.05 -26.20
C GLN A 208 -4.39 -19.64 -27.30
N ALA A 209 -3.22 -20.20 -26.97
CA ALA A 209 -2.37 -20.86 -27.95
C ALA A 209 -3.07 -22.05 -28.59
N VAL A 210 -3.75 -22.89 -27.80
CA VAL A 210 -4.52 -24.04 -28.32
C VAL A 210 -5.68 -23.58 -29.22
N GLU A 211 -6.41 -22.53 -28.84
CA GLU A 211 -7.48 -21.96 -29.68
C GLU A 211 -6.93 -21.43 -31.01
N LEU A 212 -5.79 -20.73 -30.98
CA LEU A 212 -5.13 -20.23 -32.18
C LEU A 212 -4.61 -21.37 -33.07
N GLU A 213 -4.09 -22.45 -32.50
CA GLU A 213 -3.69 -23.64 -33.25
C GLU A 213 -4.89 -24.29 -33.94
N ALA A 214 -6.02 -24.43 -33.24
CA ALA A 214 -7.26 -24.94 -33.82
C ALA A 214 -7.79 -24.03 -34.95
N ALA A 215 -7.76 -22.71 -34.74
CA ALA A 215 -8.17 -21.72 -35.75
C ALA A 215 -7.26 -21.77 -36.99
N ARG A 216 -5.94 -21.91 -36.80
CA ARG A 216 -4.97 -22.11 -37.89
C ARG A 216 -5.33 -23.36 -38.70
N ASP A 217 -5.59 -24.48 -38.03
CA ASP A 217 -5.89 -25.75 -38.70
C ASP A 217 -7.21 -25.68 -39.49
N ALA A 218 -8.23 -25.03 -38.93
CA ALA A 218 -9.48 -24.75 -39.63
C ALA A 218 -9.28 -23.87 -40.88
N ALA A 219 -8.49 -22.80 -40.76
CA ALA A 219 -8.15 -21.94 -41.90
C ALA A 219 -7.38 -22.70 -42.99
N LEU A 220 -6.46 -23.58 -42.60
CA LEU A 220 -5.68 -24.40 -43.54
C LEU A 220 -6.56 -25.43 -44.27
N ALA A 221 -7.59 -25.97 -43.60
CA ALA A 221 -8.61 -26.79 -44.23
C ALA A 221 -9.45 -26.00 -45.25
N GLN A 222 -9.89 -24.78 -44.89
CA GLN A 222 -10.61 -23.90 -45.82
C GLN A 222 -9.77 -23.55 -47.05
N VAL A 223 -8.47 -23.29 -46.89
CA VAL A 223 -7.56 -23.04 -48.01
C VAL A 223 -7.54 -24.25 -48.96
N LYS A 224 -7.46 -25.48 -48.45
CA LYS A 224 -7.52 -26.69 -49.29
C LYS A 224 -8.86 -26.85 -50.02
N GLU A 225 -9.98 -26.56 -49.37
CA GLU A 225 -11.29 -26.56 -50.02
C GLU A 225 -11.35 -25.53 -51.15
N LEU A 226 -10.85 -24.32 -50.90
CA LEU A 226 -10.79 -23.25 -51.90
C LEU A 226 -9.86 -23.60 -53.07
N GLU A 227 -8.71 -24.24 -52.83
CA GLU A 227 -7.83 -24.74 -53.88
C GLU A 227 -8.53 -25.79 -54.76
N THR A 228 -9.32 -26.68 -54.14
CA THR A 228 -10.10 -27.69 -54.85
C THR A 228 -11.23 -27.05 -55.67
N ALA A 229 -11.93 -26.07 -55.08
CA ALA A 229 -12.98 -25.31 -55.75
C ALA A 229 -12.40 -24.50 -56.93
N LYS A 230 -11.23 -23.89 -56.76
CA LYS A 230 -10.51 -23.20 -57.81
C LYS A 230 -10.17 -24.16 -58.96
N ALA A 231 -9.58 -25.32 -58.67
CA ALA A 231 -9.25 -26.31 -59.70
C ALA A 231 -10.51 -26.76 -60.48
N THR A 232 -11.64 -26.90 -59.78
CA THR A 232 -12.94 -27.22 -60.42
C THR A 232 -13.44 -26.08 -61.31
N ALA A 233 -13.30 -24.83 -60.85
CA ALA A 233 -13.67 -23.66 -61.62
C ALA A 233 -12.79 -23.50 -62.87
N ASP A 234 -11.47 -23.68 -62.74
CA ASP A 234 -10.51 -23.65 -63.84
C ASP A 234 -10.87 -24.71 -64.90
N ALA A 235 -11.20 -25.94 -64.47
CA ALA A 235 -11.65 -26.99 -65.38
C ALA A 235 -12.95 -26.63 -66.12
N ARG A 236 -13.93 -26.02 -65.43
CA ARG A 236 -15.17 -25.51 -66.05
C ARG A 236 -14.89 -24.39 -67.06
N VAL A 237 -13.94 -23.51 -66.77
CA VAL A 237 -13.54 -22.46 -67.72
C VAL A 237 -13.00 -23.11 -68.99
N THR A 238 -12.08 -24.08 -68.87
CA THR A 238 -11.55 -24.82 -70.04
C THR A 238 -12.65 -25.54 -70.83
N GLU A 239 -13.61 -26.16 -70.14
CA GLU A 239 -14.76 -26.83 -70.79
C GLU A 239 -15.66 -25.82 -71.54
N LEU A 240 -15.95 -24.67 -70.93
CA LEU A 240 -16.74 -23.61 -71.55
C LEU A 240 -16.02 -22.96 -72.74
N GLU A 241 -14.71 -22.75 -72.66
CA GLU A 241 -13.89 -22.27 -73.77
C GLU A 241 -13.91 -23.27 -74.95
N ALA A 242 -13.83 -24.58 -74.68
CA ALA A 242 -13.95 -25.61 -75.71
C ALA A 242 -15.36 -25.66 -76.31
N ALA A 243 -16.41 -25.54 -75.48
CA ALA A 243 -17.80 -25.49 -75.93
C ALA A 243 -18.08 -24.23 -76.78
N GLN A 244 -17.51 -23.09 -76.41
CA GLN A 244 -17.59 -21.87 -77.20
C GLN A 244 -16.91 -22.05 -78.56
N ALA A 245 -15.69 -22.59 -78.60
CA ALA A 245 -14.97 -22.84 -79.85
C ALA A 245 -15.74 -23.82 -80.76
N ALA A 246 -16.38 -24.84 -80.19
CA ALA A 246 -17.24 -25.76 -80.93
C ALA A 246 -18.48 -25.05 -81.49
N ALA A 247 -19.16 -24.22 -80.69
CA ALA A 247 -20.33 -23.45 -81.13
C ALA A 247 -19.97 -22.43 -82.22
N GLU A 248 -18.81 -21.78 -82.14
CA GLU A 248 -18.28 -20.90 -83.19
C GLU A 248 -17.98 -21.68 -84.47
N GLY A 249 -17.43 -22.89 -84.36
CA GLY A 249 -17.21 -23.80 -85.47
C GLY A 249 -18.51 -24.27 -86.14
N ASP A 250 -19.50 -24.68 -85.35
CA ASP A 250 -20.83 -25.07 -85.83
C ASP A 250 -21.54 -23.89 -86.51
N ALA A 251 -21.44 -22.68 -85.93
CA ALA A 251 -21.98 -21.48 -86.54
C ALA A 251 -21.30 -21.16 -87.88
N ALA A 252 -19.98 -21.28 -87.98
CA ALA A 252 -19.24 -21.09 -89.23
C ALA A 252 -19.63 -22.14 -90.29
N ALA A 253 -19.79 -23.40 -89.89
CA ALA A 253 -20.27 -24.46 -90.78
C ALA A 253 -21.69 -24.17 -91.30
N ARG A 254 -22.59 -23.70 -90.43
CA ARG A 254 -23.97 -23.34 -90.80
C ARG A 254 -24.00 -22.13 -91.73
N VAL A 255 -23.10 -21.16 -91.55
CA VAL A 255 -22.93 -20.03 -92.48
C VAL A 255 -22.48 -20.53 -93.85
N SER A 256 -21.47 -21.40 -93.94
CA SER A 256 -21.06 -21.98 -95.24
C SER A 256 -22.13 -22.86 -95.90
N GLU A 257 -22.91 -23.60 -95.12
CA GLU A 257 -24.05 -24.38 -95.63
C GLU A 257 -25.14 -23.47 -96.20
N LEU A 258 -25.51 -22.40 -95.49
CA LEU A 258 -26.47 -21.40 -95.97
C LEU A 258 -25.96 -20.64 -97.20
N GLU A 259 -24.66 -20.34 -97.29
CA GLU A 259 -24.03 -19.77 -98.49
C GLU A 259 -24.10 -20.72 -99.69
N ALA A 260 -23.94 -22.03 -99.46
CA ALA A 260 -24.10 -23.05 -100.50
C ALA A 260 -25.57 -23.23 -100.92
N GLU A 261 -26.52 -23.21 -99.98
CA GLU A 261 -27.96 -23.23 -100.28
C GLU A 261 -28.39 -22.01 -101.09
N LEU A 262 -27.87 -20.82 -100.77
CA LEU A 262 -28.06 -19.59 -101.54
C LEU A 262 -27.56 -19.74 -102.98
N ALA A 263 -26.37 -20.30 -103.18
CA ALA A 263 -25.82 -20.56 -104.50
C ALA A 263 -26.66 -21.58 -105.30
N THR A 264 -27.26 -22.56 -104.61
CA THR A 264 -28.08 -23.61 -105.24
C THR A 264 -29.45 -23.09 -105.67
N LEU A 265 -30.09 -22.26 -104.84
CA LEU A 265 -31.33 -21.56 -105.17
C LEU A 265 -31.15 -20.58 -106.35
N GLN A 266 -30.02 -19.89 -106.39
CA GLN A 266 -29.67 -19.01 -107.52
C GLN A 266 -29.57 -19.80 -108.84
N ALA A 267 -28.99 -21.00 -108.82
CA ALA A 267 -28.89 -21.88 -109.99
C ALA A 267 -30.24 -22.52 -110.38
N GLN A 268 -31.15 -22.75 -109.43
CA GLN A 268 -32.50 -23.26 -109.70
C GLN A 268 -33.41 -22.20 -110.35
N MET A 269 -33.20 -20.92 -110.06
CA MET A 269 -33.88 -19.82 -110.75
C MET A 269 -33.45 -19.69 -112.23
N ASP A 270 -32.19 -20.02 -112.56
CA ASP A 270 -31.68 -19.96 -113.94
C ASP A 270 -32.12 -21.16 -114.81
N GLN A 271 -32.55 -22.28 -114.21
CA GLN A 271 -33.00 -23.48 -114.95
C GLN A 271 -34.52 -23.54 -115.24
N GLN A 272 -35.32 -22.61 -114.71
CA GLN A 272 -36.79 -22.64 -114.83
C GLN A 272 -37.36 -21.47 -115.66
N ALA A 273 -36.58 -20.95 -116.62
CA ALA A 273 -36.91 -19.78 -117.44
C ALA A 273 -37.02 -20.09 -118.95
N ALA A 274 -37.57 -21.25 -119.35
CA ALA A 274 -37.82 -21.59 -120.74
C ALA A 274 -39.03 -22.53 -120.94
N GLU A 275 -40.25 -22.01 -120.73
CA GLU A 275 -41.51 -22.35 -121.45
C GLU A 275 -42.72 -21.76 -120.68
N VAL A 276 -43.11 -20.51 -120.97
CA VAL A 276 -44.46 -19.99 -120.66
C VAL A 276 -44.90 -19.02 -121.79
N PRO A 277 -46.14 -19.10 -122.31
CA PRO A 277 -46.58 -18.34 -123.50
C PRO A 277 -46.77 -16.84 -123.23
N VAL A 278 -46.62 -16.03 -124.28
CA VAL A 278 -46.80 -14.56 -124.23
C VAL A 278 -48.28 -14.22 -124.08
N LEU A 279 -48.64 -13.68 -122.92
CA LEU A 279 -49.96 -13.13 -122.59
C LEU A 279 -49.86 -11.61 -122.50
N ARG A 280 -50.83 -10.88 -123.06
CA ARG A 280 -50.89 -9.41 -123.00
C ARG A 280 -51.93 -8.98 -121.98
N HIS A 281 -51.57 -8.09 -121.06
CA HIS A 281 -52.48 -7.63 -119.99
C HIS A 281 -52.88 -6.18 -120.21
N GLY A 282 -54.16 -5.87 -119.96
CA GLY A 282 -54.71 -4.52 -120.03
C GLY A 282 -55.69 -4.25 -118.90
N LEU A 283 -55.77 -2.98 -118.48
CA LEU A 283 -56.66 -2.51 -117.42
C LEU A 283 -57.55 -1.38 -117.93
N GLY A 284 -58.85 -1.47 -117.65
CA GLY A 284 -59.84 -0.47 -118.04
C GLY A 284 -60.68 -0.03 -116.84
N MET A 285 -61.01 1.25 -116.78
CA MET A 285 -61.83 1.81 -115.70
C MET A 285 -62.92 2.73 -116.26
N VAL A 286 -64.12 2.60 -115.71
CA VAL A 286 -65.29 3.42 -116.02
C VAL A 286 -65.90 3.89 -114.72
N THR A 287 -66.05 5.19 -114.56
CA THR A 287 -66.64 5.80 -113.37
C THR A 287 -67.96 6.46 -113.74
N SER A 288 -69.06 6.05 -113.09
CA SER A 288 -70.41 6.53 -113.31
C SER A 288 -71.06 6.99 -111.99
N ILE A 289 -72.02 7.91 -112.07
CA ILE A 289 -72.78 8.35 -110.89
C ILE A 289 -73.88 7.32 -110.64
N GLY A 290 -73.81 6.61 -109.51
CA GLY A 290 -74.73 5.54 -109.15
C GLY A 290 -76.09 6.05 -108.66
N SER A 291 -76.09 6.98 -107.70
CA SER A 291 -77.33 7.62 -107.22
C SER A 291 -77.00 8.89 -106.45
N VAL A 292 -77.86 9.90 -106.55
CA VAL A 292 -77.79 11.12 -105.72
C VAL A 292 -79.12 11.35 -105.02
N SER A 293 -79.07 11.73 -103.75
CA SER A 293 -80.21 12.16 -102.96
C SER A 293 -79.83 13.40 -102.16
N GLU A 294 -80.69 14.42 -102.17
CA GLU A 294 -80.44 15.65 -101.43
C GLU A 294 -80.58 15.44 -99.92
N ALA A 295 -79.82 16.23 -99.15
CA ALA A 295 -79.92 16.26 -97.70
C ALA A 295 -81.17 17.03 -97.29
N THR A 296 -81.89 16.54 -96.28
CA THR A 296 -82.99 17.26 -95.62
C THR A 296 -82.69 17.40 -94.13
N GLU A 297 -83.40 18.29 -93.43
CA GLU A 297 -83.18 18.51 -91.98
C GLU A 297 -83.33 17.22 -91.16
N GLU A 298 -84.05 16.22 -91.69
CA GLU A 298 -84.34 14.95 -91.01
C GLU A 298 -83.48 13.77 -91.51
N LYS A 299 -82.85 13.86 -92.68
CA LYS A 299 -82.00 12.79 -93.25
C LYS A 299 -80.84 13.34 -94.07
N ALA A 300 -79.65 12.76 -93.87
CA ALA A 300 -78.47 13.09 -94.64
C ALA A 300 -78.66 12.81 -96.14
N GLY A 301 -78.10 13.68 -96.96
CA GLY A 301 -78.01 13.51 -98.40
C GLY A 301 -76.93 12.48 -98.73
N ALA A 302 -76.97 11.94 -99.94
CA ALA A 302 -75.98 10.96 -100.37
C ALA A 302 -75.64 11.13 -101.85
N ALA A 303 -74.35 11.03 -102.16
CA ALA A 303 -73.88 10.88 -103.53
C ALA A 303 -73.09 9.58 -103.62
N GLN A 304 -73.49 8.72 -104.56
CA GLN A 304 -72.82 7.47 -104.84
C GLN A 304 -72.18 7.53 -106.22
N VAL A 305 -70.90 7.19 -106.27
CA VAL A 305 -70.13 7.01 -107.49
C VAL A 305 -69.72 5.54 -107.57
N ASN A 306 -69.93 4.94 -108.74
CA ASN A 306 -69.53 3.58 -109.03
C ASN A 306 -68.32 3.63 -109.97
N THR A 307 -67.22 3.00 -109.58
CA THR A 307 -66.06 2.78 -110.46
C THR A 307 -65.98 1.31 -110.79
N THR A 308 -66.27 0.98 -112.05
CA THR A 308 -66.14 -0.34 -112.63
C THR A 308 -64.73 -0.50 -113.20
N VAL A 309 -64.00 -1.50 -112.73
CA VAL A 309 -62.64 -1.86 -113.15
C VAL A 309 -62.70 -3.17 -113.91
N CYS A 310 -62.00 -3.25 -115.03
CA CYS A 310 -61.81 -4.45 -115.83
C CYS A 310 -60.32 -4.76 -115.93
N SER A 311 -59.92 -5.95 -115.53
CA SER A 311 -58.60 -6.51 -115.77
C SER A 311 -58.72 -7.58 -116.85
N LEU A 312 -58.06 -7.36 -117.98
CA LEU A 312 -58.14 -8.22 -119.16
C LEU A 312 -56.78 -8.83 -119.45
N VAL A 313 -56.76 -10.11 -119.79
CA VAL A 313 -55.62 -10.80 -120.37
C VAL A 313 -56.04 -11.35 -121.72
N LEU A 314 -55.25 -11.02 -122.75
CA LEU A 314 -55.39 -11.53 -124.11
C LEU A 314 -54.30 -12.57 -124.38
N ASP A 315 -54.67 -13.62 -125.12
CA ASP A 315 -53.70 -14.53 -125.70
C ASP A 315 -53.07 -13.96 -126.99
N ALA A 316 -52.18 -14.74 -127.60
CA ALA A 316 -51.47 -14.34 -128.81
C ALA A 316 -52.40 -14.13 -130.03
N GLU A 317 -53.64 -14.62 -129.96
CA GLU A 317 -54.67 -14.51 -130.99
C GLU A 317 -55.72 -13.42 -130.68
N ASP A 318 -55.43 -12.51 -129.75
CA ASP A 318 -56.31 -11.43 -129.27
C ASP A 318 -57.68 -11.95 -128.75
N ARG A 319 -57.72 -13.20 -128.26
CA ARG A 319 -58.87 -13.74 -127.54
C ARG A 319 -58.68 -13.52 -126.05
N ILE A 320 -59.80 -13.35 -125.36
CA ILE A 320 -59.81 -13.15 -123.91
C ILE A 320 -59.37 -14.45 -123.23
N HIS A 321 -58.15 -14.46 -122.71
CA HIS A 321 -57.61 -15.57 -121.92
C HIS A 321 -58.23 -15.56 -120.51
N SER A 322 -58.33 -14.38 -119.91
CA SER A 322 -59.06 -14.16 -118.66
C SER A 322 -59.54 -12.72 -118.59
N VAL A 323 -60.71 -12.50 -118.01
CA VAL A 323 -61.19 -11.16 -117.68
C VAL A 323 -61.81 -11.17 -116.29
N VAL A 324 -61.53 -10.12 -115.51
CA VAL A 324 -62.13 -9.92 -114.19
C VAL A 324 -62.69 -8.52 -114.13
N TRP A 325 -63.94 -8.39 -113.73
CA TRP A 325 -64.56 -7.10 -113.42
C TRP A 325 -64.85 -6.97 -111.95
N ASP A 326 -64.61 -5.78 -111.43
CA ASP A 326 -65.00 -5.38 -110.09
C ASP A 326 -65.64 -3.99 -110.11
N VAL A 327 -66.48 -3.70 -109.12
CA VAL A 327 -67.07 -2.37 -108.95
C VAL A 327 -66.85 -1.89 -107.54
N GLN A 328 -66.19 -0.76 -107.40
CA GLN A 328 -66.22 -0.01 -106.14
C GLN A 328 -67.43 0.93 -106.16
N GLN A 329 -68.36 0.72 -105.24
CA GLN A 329 -69.49 1.64 -105.05
C GLN A 329 -69.22 2.52 -103.83
N SER A 330 -68.74 3.73 -104.09
CA SER A 330 -68.39 4.70 -103.07
C SER A 330 -69.55 5.65 -102.84
N ARG A 331 -70.28 5.42 -101.75
CA ARG A 331 -71.35 6.30 -101.28
C ARG A 331 -70.83 7.19 -100.17
N VAL A 332 -70.87 8.50 -100.40
CA VAL A 332 -70.59 9.50 -99.37
C VAL A 332 -71.90 10.11 -98.95
N GLN A 333 -72.15 10.13 -97.64
CA GLN A 333 -73.29 10.84 -97.07
C GLN A 333 -72.85 12.20 -96.58
N PHE A 334 -73.66 13.22 -96.85
CA PHE A 334 -73.37 14.61 -96.49
C PHE A 334 -74.55 15.26 -95.78
N SER A 335 -74.26 16.15 -94.82
CA SER A 335 -75.26 16.91 -94.08
C SER A 335 -75.86 18.01 -94.95
N LEU A 336 -76.87 18.71 -94.43
CA LEU A 336 -77.44 19.89 -95.10
C LEU A 336 -76.38 20.96 -95.41
N GLU A 337 -75.33 21.07 -94.58
CA GLU A 337 -74.20 21.97 -94.79
C GLU A 337 -73.13 21.42 -95.75
N GLY A 338 -73.38 20.28 -96.39
CA GLY A 338 -72.49 19.63 -97.36
C GLY A 338 -71.29 18.91 -96.74
N LYS A 339 -71.28 18.69 -95.41
CA LYS A 339 -70.16 18.03 -94.73
C LYS A 339 -70.34 16.51 -94.72
N PRO A 340 -69.29 15.72 -95.00
CA PRO A 340 -69.37 14.27 -94.90
C PRO A 340 -69.79 13.85 -93.48
N VAL A 341 -70.91 13.13 -93.36
CA VAL A 341 -71.50 12.74 -92.07
C VAL A 341 -70.94 11.41 -91.61
N ASP A 342 -70.76 10.50 -92.55
CA ASP A 342 -70.28 9.16 -92.31
C ASP A 342 -69.38 8.78 -93.49
N LEU A 343 -68.11 8.52 -93.18
CA LEU A 343 -67.11 8.07 -94.15
C LEU A 343 -66.75 6.64 -93.75
N PRO A 344 -67.00 5.63 -94.61
CA PRO A 344 -66.63 4.26 -94.32
C PRO A 344 -65.11 4.16 -94.10
N GLU A 345 -64.68 3.60 -92.95
CA GLU A 345 -63.24 3.37 -92.65
C GLU A 345 -62.59 2.46 -93.70
N GLU A 346 -63.36 1.55 -94.30
CA GLU A 346 -62.93 0.70 -95.40
C GLU A 346 -63.97 0.70 -96.53
N LEU A 347 -63.53 1.02 -97.75
CA LEU A 347 -64.35 0.96 -98.96
C LEU A 347 -64.07 -0.35 -99.70
N LEU A 348 -64.75 -1.41 -99.29
CA LEU A 348 -64.66 -2.70 -99.98
C LEU A 348 -65.38 -2.66 -101.33
N THR A 349 -64.76 -3.21 -102.36
CA THR A 349 -65.35 -3.42 -103.69
C THR A 349 -66.43 -4.51 -103.64
N LYS A 350 -67.18 -4.69 -104.74
CA LYS A 350 -68.21 -5.72 -104.78
C LYS A 350 -67.65 -7.14 -104.75
N LEU A 351 -66.49 -7.41 -105.37
CA LEU A 351 -65.84 -8.71 -105.24
C LEU A 351 -65.35 -8.95 -103.81
N GLU A 352 -64.74 -7.95 -103.16
CA GLU A 352 -64.28 -8.06 -101.77
C GLU A 352 -65.44 -8.28 -100.78
N LYS A 353 -66.62 -7.72 -101.07
CA LYS A 353 -67.85 -7.99 -100.29
C LYS A 353 -68.39 -9.39 -100.52
N GLY A 354 -68.23 -9.97 -101.72
CA GLY A 354 -68.70 -11.31 -102.06
C GLY A 354 -70.18 -11.54 -101.66
N PRO A 355 -70.51 -12.62 -100.91
CA PRO A 355 -71.87 -12.88 -100.42
C PRO A 355 -72.47 -11.77 -99.55
N ALA A 356 -71.63 -10.95 -98.91
CA ALA A 356 -72.08 -9.84 -98.07
C ALA A 356 -72.62 -8.65 -98.89
N TYR A 357 -72.44 -8.63 -100.23
CA TYR A 357 -73.08 -7.63 -101.08
C TYR A 357 -74.61 -7.77 -101.08
N GLY A 358 -75.13 -9.00 -100.98
CA GLY A 358 -76.54 -9.29 -100.66
C GLY A 358 -77.55 -9.15 -101.81
N MET A 359 -77.11 -9.16 -103.07
CA MET A 359 -77.96 -9.11 -104.25
C MET A 359 -78.81 -10.37 -104.45
N VAL A 360 -78.45 -11.50 -103.84
CA VAL A 360 -79.25 -12.75 -103.94
C VAL A 360 -80.74 -12.51 -103.65
N ARG A 361 -81.07 -11.64 -102.68
CA ARG A 361 -82.46 -11.35 -102.30
C ARG A 361 -83.24 -10.54 -103.34
N ALA A 362 -82.54 -9.76 -104.16
CA ALA A 362 -83.13 -8.88 -105.17
C ALA A 362 -82.98 -9.45 -106.59
N SER A 363 -82.11 -10.44 -106.78
CA SER A 363 -81.92 -11.09 -108.07
C SER A 363 -83.03 -12.11 -108.34
N GLU A 364 -83.75 -11.94 -109.45
CA GLU A 364 -84.80 -12.85 -109.90
C GLU A 364 -84.29 -14.26 -110.21
N ILE A 365 -82.99 -14.40 -110.51
CA ILE A 365 -82.32 -15.70 -110.74
C ILE A 365 -81.67 -16.27 -109.48
N GLY A 366 -81.83 -15.61 -108.32
CA GLY A 366 -81.31 -16.06 -107.03
C GLY A 366 -79.78 -16.10 -106.92
N LYS A 367 -79.07 -15.37 -107.79
CA LYS A 367 -77.59 -15.33 -107.81
C LYS A 367 -77.06 -14.01 -107.26
N GLU A 368 -75.94 -14.08 -106.56
CA GLU A 368 -75.22 -12.90 -106.07
C GLU A 368 -74.54 -12.15 -107.21
N TRP A 369 -74.20 -10.87 -107.01
CA TRP A 369 -73.55 -10.06 -108.04
C TRP A 369 -72.23 -10.67 -108.53
N ASN A 370 -71.40 -11.18 -107.62
CA ASN A 370 -70.12 -11.80 -107.98
C ASN A 370 -70.32 -13.08 -108.81
N GLU A 371 -71.37 -13.85 -108.55
CA GLU A 371 -71.71 -15.04 -109.35
C GLU A 371 -72.19 -14.66 -110.77
N GLN A 372 -72.88 -13.53 -110.91
CA GLN A 372 -73.35 -13.05 -112.23
C GLN A 372 -72.21 -12.45 -113.05
N ILE A 373 -71.33 -11.63 -112.44
CA ILE A 373 -70.20 -11.06 -113.16
C ILE A 373 -69.16 -12.12 -113.52
N GLU A 374 -68.99 -13.15 -112.69
CA GLU A 374 -68.16 -14.31 -113.00
C GLU A 374 -68.73 -15.11 -114.18
N ALA A 375 -70.06 -15.33 -114.21
CA ALA A 375 -70.71 -15.96 -115.37
C ALA A 375 -70.52 -15.14 -116.65
N PHE A 376 -70.54 -13.81 -116.54
CA PHE A 376 -70.26 -12.91 -117.66
C PHE A 376 -68.78 -12.97 -118.11
N ALA A 377 -67.84 -13.05 -117.16
CA ALA A 377 -66.42 -13.26 -117.42
C ALA A 377 -66.15 -14.59 -118.11
N GLN A 378 -66.73 -15.68 -117.63
CA GLN A 378 -66.60 -17.00 -118.25
C GLN A 378 -67.18 -17.03 -119.67
N TYR A 379 -68.28 -16.31 -119.90
CA TYR A 379 -68.79 -16.14 -121.25
C TYR A 379 -67.80 -15.39 -122.15
N ALA A 380 -67.10 -14.38 -121.64
CA ALA A 380 -66.13 -13.61 -122.41
C ALA A 380 -64.85 -14.40 -122.74
N VAL A 381 -64.44 -15.34 -121.87
CA VAL A 381 -63.23 -16.17 -122.10
C VAL A 381 -63.33 -16.96 -123.42
N GLY A 382 -62.26 -16.91 -124.21
CA GLY A 382 -62.11 -17.55 -125.52
C GLY A 382 -62.74 -16.80 -126.69
N LYS A 383 -63.54 -15.75 -126.42
CA LYS A 383 -64.06 -14.81 -127.42
C LYS A 383 -63.10 -13.65 -127.63
N THR A 384 -63.22 -12.94 -128.74
CA THR A 384 -62.49 -11.66 -128.92
C THR A 384 -63.20 -10.54 -128.16
N VAL A 385 -62.48 -9.46 -127.90
CA VAL A 385 -63.05 -8.29 -127.21
C VAL A 385 -64.24 -7.73 -127.99
N GLU A 386 -64.12 -7.64 -129.31
CA GLU A 386 -65.18 -7.13 -130.20
C GLU A 386 -66.44 -8.00 -130.16
N GLU A 387 -66.28 -9.33 -130.06
CA GLU A 387 -67.41 -10.26 -129.93
C GLU A 387 -68.18 -10.04 -128.63
N VAL A 388 -67.48 -9.71 -127.54
CA VAL A 388 -68.11 -9.45 -126.24
C VAL A 388 -68.72 -8.05 -126.18
N LEU A 389 -68.08 -7.04 -126.79
CA LEU A 389 -68.65 -5.69 -126.89
C LEU A 389 -69.91 -5.63 -127.75
N GLY A 390 -70.02 -6.52 -128.75
CA GLY A 390 -71.14 -6.57 -129.71
C GLY A 390 -72.34 -7.41 -129.27
N ILE A 391 -72.41 -7.88 -128.03
CA ILE A 391 -73.54 -8.72 -127.58
C ILE A 391 -74.87 -7.96 -127.68
N PRO A 392 -75.95 -8.60 -128.17
CA PRO A 392 -77.27 -8.02 -128.12
C PRO A 392 -77.68 -7.81 -126.65
N VAL A 393 -78.26 -6.66 -126.36
CA VAL A 393 -78.80 -6.30 -125.04
C VAL A 393 -80.22 -5.78 -125.19
N PHE A 394 -81.02 -5.95 -124.15
CA PHE A 394 -82.38 -5.44 -124.08
C PHE A 394 -82.62 -4.65 -122.79
N GLU A 395 -83.63 -3.78 -122.81
CA GLU A 395 -84.10 -3.07 -121.63
C GLU A 395 -85.16 -3.91 -120.93
N ARG A 396 -84.87 -4.34 -119.69
CA ARG A 396 -85.84 -5.09 -118.86
C ARG A 396 -86.73 -4.15 -118.07
N ASP A 397 -86.13 -3.13 -117.46
CA ASP A 397 -86.79 -2.14 -116.60
C ASP A 397 -85.94 -0.85 -116.53
N ALA A 398 -86.49 0.20 -115.91
CA ALA A 398 -85.85 1.52 -115.84
C ALA A 398 -84.46 1.54 -115.16
N SER A 399 -84.10 0.51 -114.38
CA SER A 399 -82.78 0.37 -113.74
C SER A 399 -81.87 -0.64 -114.46
N HIS A 400 -82.38 -1.37 -115.45
CA HIS A 400 -81.68 -2.42 -116.18
C HIS A 400 -81.83 -2.22 -117.69
N LEU A 401 -81.14 -1.19 -118.19
CA LEU A 401 -81.25 -0.69 -119.57
C LEU A 401 -80.49 -1.55 -120.59
N GLN A 402 -79.48 -2.29 -120.15
CA GLN A 402 -78.61 -3.09 -121.02
C GLN A 402 -78.33 -4.47 -120.41
N VAL A 403 -79.36 -5.31 -120.30
CA VAL A 403 -79.22 -6.71 -119.88
C VAL A 403 -78.88 -7.57 -121.11
N PRO A 404 -77.92 -8.52 -121.05
CA PRO A 404 -77.60 -9.39 -122.18
C PRO A 404 -78.83 -10.16 -122.71
N ASP A 405 -79.09 -10.06 -124.02
CA ASP A 405 -80.11 -10.81 -124.77
C ASP A 405 -79.48 -11.97 -125.55
N VAL A 406 -78.60 -12.73 -124.91
CA VAL A 406 -78.02 -13.96 -125.48
C VAL A 406 -78.48 -15.16 -124.67
N GLU A 407 -78.89 -16.22 -125.34
CA GLU A 407 -79.47 -17.42 -124.70
C GLU A 407 -78.54 -18.01 -123.64
N GLU A 408 -77.21 -17.95 -123.82
CA GLU A 408 -76.26 -18.45 -122.83
C GLU A 408 -76.23 -17.63 -121.52
N LEU A 409 -76.64 -16.36 -121.58
CA LEU A 409 -76.60 -15.44 -120.44
C LEU A 409 -77.97 -15.19 -119.80
N LYS A 410 -79.08 -15.46 -120.49
CA LYS A 410 -80.46 -15.18 -119.99
C LYS A 410 -80.77 -15.78 -118.62
N GLY A 411 -80.21 -16.96 -118.30
CA GLY A 411 -80.41 -17.65 -117.02
C GLY A 411 -79.34 -17.36 -115.95
N SER A 412 -78.30 -16.61 -116.29
CA SER A 412 -77.09 -16.46 -115.46
C SER A 412 -76.68 -15.01 -115.21
N VAL A 413 -77.09 -14.08 -116.06
CA VAL A 413 -76.76 -12.65 -115.96
C VAL A 413 -78.02 -11.84 -116.20
N THR A 414 -78.47 -11.17 -115.15
CA THR A 414 -79.66 -10.29 -115.18
C THR A 414 -79.35 -8.85 -114.81
N ILE A 415 -78.06 -8.55 -114.63
CA ILE A 415 -77.57 -7.19 -114.35
C ILE A 415 -77.33 -6.42 -115.64
N THR A 416 -77.37 -5.09 -115.56
CA THR A 416 -76.96 -4.23 -116.67
C THR A 416 -75.45 -4.37 -116.90
N VAL A 417 -75.02 -4.56 -118.14
CA VAL A 417 -73.61 -4.82 -118.48
C VAL A 417 -72.89 -3.69 -119.19
N GLY A 418 -73.56 -2.55 -119.43
CA GLY A 418 -72.99 -1.44 -120.18
C GLY A 418 -71.62 -0.95 -119.69
N ASP A 419 -71.49 -0.69 -118.38
CA ASP A 419 -70.23 -0.23 -117.79
C ASP A 419 -69.13 -1.33 -117.79
N TYR A 420 -69.51 -2.62 -117.79
CA TYR A 420 -68.54 -3.73 -117.91
C TYR A 420 -68.01 -3.84 -119.35
N LEU A 421 -68.88 -3.71 -120.34
CA LEU A 421 -68.47 -3.66 -121.74
C LEU A 421 -67.57 -2.46 -122.00
N GLU A 422 -67.92 -1.28 -121.51
CA GLU A 422 -67.10 -0.09 -121.71
C GLU A 422 -65.74 -0.17 -120.99
N SER A 423 -65.69 -0.76 -119.79
CA SER A 423 -64.41 -1.01 -119.10
C SER A 423 -63.58 -2.08 -119.80
N LEU A 424 -64.20 -3.10 -120.41
CA LEU A 424 -63.51 -4.08 -121.25
C LEU A 424 -62.87 -3.46 -122.47
N ARG A 425 -63.59 -2.57 -123.16
CA ARG A 425 -63.06 -1.84 -124.32
C ARG A 425 -61.80 -1.07 -123.94
N LYS A 426 -61.83 -0.34 -122.82
CA LYS A 426 -60.66 0.38 -122.31
C LYS A 426 -59.53 -0.56 -121.89
N ALA A 427 -59.86 -1.71 -121.30
CA ALA A 427 -58.86 -2.70 -120.92
C ALA A 427 -58.14 -3.26 -122.15
N ALA A 428 -58.86 -3.55 -123.23
CA ALA A 428 -58.29 -4.00 -124.49
C ALA A 428 -57.43 -2.93 -125.19
N GLU A 429 -57.88 -1.68 -125.20
CA GLU A 429 -57.08 -0.54 -125.72
C GLU A 429 -55.76 -0.37 -124.95
N ASN A 430 -55.76 -0.72 -123.66
CA ASN A 430 -54.60 -0.64 -122.78
C ASN A 430 -53.78 -1.95 -122.71
N ALA A 431 -54.19 -3.01 -123.42
CA ALA A 431 -53.51 -4.30 -123.36
C ALA A 431 -52.13 -4.24 -124.04
N LYS A 432 -51.07 -4.65 -123.33
CA LYS A 432 -49.69 -4.63 -123.82
C LYS A 432 -49.04 -5.99 -123.77
#